data_AF-A0A6A8AM83-F1
#
_entry.id   AF-A0A6A8AM83-F1
#
_cell.length_a   1.000
_cell.length_b   1.000
_cell.length_c   1.000
_cell.angle_alpha   90.00
_cell.angle_beta   90.00
_cell.angle_gamma   90.00
#
_symmetry.space_group_name_H-M   'P 1'
#
loop_
_entity.id
_entity.type
_entity.pdbx_description
1 polymer ?
#
loop_
_entity_poly.entity_id
_entity_poly.type
_entity_poly.pdbx_seq_one_letter_code
_entity_poly.pdbx_strand_id
1 'polypeptide(L)'
;MPILYENYAKPTVQTLARVKDTSKTLTISLAVVTVGKGVVVSARAFDAVGATVTSRAPGQGVGLYVYARNEGELDTIWITIKDRDTGRIVVRKDGIPCEGEWELGKGKAVPWTAATARDLDMPNKTWNLLIEAGHGK
;
A
#
# COMPACT_ATOMS: atom_id res chain seq x y z
N MET A 1 -32.54 27.95 53.90
CA MET A 1 -31.09 27.66 53.83
C MET A 1 -30.92 26.16 53.60
N PRO A 2 -30.05 25.64 52.72
CA PRO A 2 -29.53 26.13 51.44
C PRO A 2 -30.14 25.37 50.23
N ILE A 3 -29.96 25.95 49.04
CA ILE A 3 -30.17 25.33 47.73
C ILE A 3 -28.91 24.52 47.40
N LEU A 4 -29.05 23.30 46.88
CA LEU A 4 -27.99 22.61 46.13
C LEU A 4 -28.60 22.00 44.88
N TYR A 5 -28.50 22.76 43.79
CA TYR A 5 -28.60 22.25 42.43
C TYR A 5 -27.33 21.46 42.16
N GLU A 6 -27.44 20.15 41.97
CA GLU A 6 -26.49 19.43 41.12
C GLU A 6 -27.25 18.95 39.88
N ASN A 7 -27.36 19.92 38.98
CA ASN A 7 -27.65 19.71 37.59
C ASN A 7 -26.51 18.84 37.05
N TYR A 8 -26.67 17.52 37.04
CA TYR A 8 -25.81 16.63 36.28
C TYR A 8 -26.03 16.99 34.81
N ALA A 9 -25.25 17.97 34.34
CA ALA A 9 -25.07 18.24 32.93
C ALA A 9 -24.65 16.92 32.30
N LYS A 10 -25.61 16.26 31.64
CA LYS A 10 -25.31 15.17 30.72
C LYS A 10 -24.18 15.68 29.82
N PRO A 11 -23.11 14.90 29.59
CA PRO A 11 -22.08 15.32 28.65
C PRO A 11 -22.79 15.64 27.34
N THR A 12 -22.84 16.92 27.00
CA THR A 12 -23.27 17.37 25.68
C THR A 12 -22.23 16.80 24.75
N VAL A 13 -22.53 15.65 24.15
CA VAL A 13 -21.77 15.14 23.01
C VAL A 13 -22.03 16.15 21.91
N GLN A 14 -21.22 17.21 21.89
CA GLN A 14 -21.05 17.99 20.68
C GLN A 14 -20.54 16.99 19.67
N THR A 15 -21.44 16.60 18.77
CA THR A 15 -21.04 15.99 17.52
C THR A 15 -20.28 17.10 16.80
N LEU A 16 -18.98 17.23 17.09
CA LEU A 16 -18.06 17.96 16.25
C LEU A 16 -18.30 17.37 14.87
N ALA A 17 -18.72 18.23 13.95
CA ALA A 17 -19.26 17.90 12.66
C ALA A 17 -18.62 16.61 12.14
N ARG A 18 -19.44 15.61 11.75
CA ARG A 18 -18.95 14.58 10.83
C ARG A 18 -18.33 15.36 9.68
N VAL A 19 -17.00 15.43 9.65
CA VAL A 19 -16.29 15.86 8.47
C VAL A 19 -16.66 14.78 7.47
N LYS A 20 -17.69 15.08 6.68
CA LYS A 20 -18.04 14.33 5.50
C LYS A 20 -16.78 14.46 4.68
N ASP A 21 -15.96 13.41 4.68
CA ASP A 21 -14.77 13.37 3.86
C ASP A 21 -15.27 13.55 2.42
N THR A 22 -15.18 14.78 1.92
CA THR A 22 -15.69 15.20 0.61
C THR A 22 -14.71 14.84 -0.48
N SER A 23 -13.58 14.23 -0.12
CA SER A 23 -12.66 13.61 -1.05
C SER A 23 -13.33 12.38 -1.65
N LYS A 24 -13.86 12.49 -2.87
CA LYS A 24 -14.25 11.33 -3.69
C LYS A 24 -13.05 10.42 -4.03
N THR A 25 -11.84 10.82 -3.65
CA THR A 25 -10.58 10.11 -3.86
C THR A 25 -10.00 9.62 -2.55
N LEU A 26 -9.49 8.39 -2.54
CA LEU A 26 -8.83 7.75 -1.43
C LEU A 26 -7.31 7.75 -1.64
N THR A 27 -6.55 7.74 -0.56
CA THR A 27 -5.08 7.79 -0.62
C THR A 27 -4.47 6.41 -0.81
N ILE A 28 -3.35 6.36 -1.54
CA ILE A 28 -2.48 5.18 -1.64
C ILE A 28 -1.16 5.52 -0.96
N SER A 29 -0.81 4.77 0.08
CA SER A 29 0.44 4.92 0.83
C SER A 29 1.31 3.70 0.58
N LEU A 30 2.56 3.92 0.18
CA LEU A 30 3.54 2.84 -0.04
C LEU A 30 4.61 2.90 1.05
N ALA A 31 4.74 1.82 1.82
CA ALA A 31 5.85 1.58 2.71
C ALA A 31 6.76 0.52 2.11
N VAL A 32 8.06 0.67 2.30
CA VAL A 32 9.08 -0.20 1.72
C VAL A 32 9.95 -0.77 2.83
N VAL A 33 10.20 -2.07 2.80
CA VAL A 33 11.08 -2.78 3.72
C VAL A 33 12.07 -3.63 2.93
N THR A 34 13.33 -3.54 3.33
CA THR A 34 14.46 -4.30 2.79
C THR A 34 14.78 -5.42 3.78
N VAL A 35 14.86 -6.66 3.30
CA VAL A 35 15.21 -7.84 4.09
C VAL A 35 16.54 -8.39 3.57
N GLY A 36 17.55 -8.46 4.44
CA GLY A 36 18.88 -8.92 4.04
C GLY A 36 19.50 -8.01 2.97
N LYS A 37 19.84 -8.57 1.81
CA LYS A 37 20.53 -7.87 0.71
C LYS A 37 19.63 -7.51 -0.47
N GLY A 38 18.32 -7.79 -0.41
CA GLY A 38 17.37 -7.39 -1.43
C GLY A 38 16.80 -6.01 -1.14
N VAL A 39 17.13 -5.01 -1.94
CA VAL A 39 16.78 -3.61 -1.71
C VAL A 39 15.72 -3.16 -2.71
N VAL A 40 14.61 -2.61 -2.22
CA VAL A 40 13.67 -1.87 -3.07
C VAL A 40 14.22 -0.46 -3.28
N VAL A 41 14.52 -0.13 -4.54
CA VAL A 41 15.07 1.17 -4.95
C VAL A 41 13.96 2.20 -5.16
N SER A 42 12.85 1.78 -5.77
CA SER A 42 11.67 2.64 -5.92
C SER A 42 10.40 1.81 -6.06
N ALA A 43 9.28 2.41 -5.70
CA ALA A 43 7.95 1.86 -5.95
C ALA A 43 6.96 2.98 -6.20
N ARG A 44 5.97 2.71 -7.05
CA ARG A 44 4.88 3.66 -7.33
C ARG A 44 3.61 2.95 -7.73
N ALA A 45 2.49 3.56 -7.37
CA ALA A 45 1.21 3.28 -7.97
C ALA A 45 1.06 4.12 -9.25
N PHE A 46 0.41 3.59 -10.27
CA PHE A 46 0.19 4.28 -11.54
C PHE A 46 -1.20 3.99 -12.13
N ASP A 47 -1.61 4.77 -13.12
CA ASP A 47 -2.91 4.59 -13.79
C ASP A 47 -2.82 3.93 -15.17
N ALA A 48 -3.94 3.81 -15.89
CA ALA A 48 -3.99 3.15 -17.19
C ALA A 48 -3.13 3.83 -18.28
N VAL A 49 -2.74 5.10 -18.10
CA VAL A 49 -1.83 5.82 -19.01
C VAL A 49 -0.39 5.85 -18.49
N GLY A 50 -0.11 5.20 -17.35
CA GLY A 50 1.21 5.10 -16.76
C GLY A 50 1.61 6.27 -15.85
N ALA A 51 0.69 7.20 -15.56
CA ALA A 51 0.97 8.33 -14.68
C ALA A 51 1.00 7.89 -13.21
N THR A 52 1.96 8.39 -12.43
CA THR A 52 2.03 8.12 -10.98
C THR A 52 0.77 8.65 -10.28
N VAL A 53 0.17 7.85 -9.42
CA VAL A 53 -1.02 8.23 -8.63
C VAL A 53 -0.75 8.10 -7.14
N THR A 54 -1.20 9.09 -6.37
CA THR A 54 -1.19 9.09 -4.90
C THR A 54 -2.59 9.09 -4.30
N SER A 55 -3.62 9.37 -5.11
CA SER A 55 -5.02 9.22 -4.75
C SER A 55 -5.86 8.76 -5.93
N ARG A 56 -6.95 8.05 -5.65
CA ARG A 56 -7.84 7.47 -6.66
C ARG A 56 -9.23 7.25 -6.09
N ALA A 57 -10.29 7.41 -6.89
CA ALA A 57 -11.63 7.09 -6.42
C ALA A 57 -11.80 5.56 -6.19
N PRO A 58 -12.66 5.13 -5.26
CA PRO A 58 -12.98 3.71 -5.09
C PRO A 58 -13.38 3.06 -6.43
N GLY A 59 -12.96 1.81 -6.65
CA GLY A 59 -13.28 1.05 -7.86
C GLY A 59 -12.51 1.48 -9.12
N GLN A 60 -11.71 2.54 -9.07
CA GLN A 60 -10.86 2.92 -10.19
C GLN A 60 -9.61 2.04 -10.25
N GLY A 61 -9.21 1.70 -11.48
CA GLY A 61 -8.04 0.86 -11.72
C GLY A 61 -6.72 1.47 -11.22
N VAL A 62 -5.89 0.67 -10.55
CA VAL A 62 -4.57 1.08 -10.00
C VAL A 62 -3.52 0.04 -10.37
N GLY A 63 -2.42 0.46 -11.00
CA GLY A 63 -1.26 -0.39 -11.25
C GLY A 63 -0.20 -0.22 -10.17
N LEU A 64 0.64 -1.23 -9.98
CA LEU A 64 1.74 -1.23 -9.03
C LEU A 64 3.04 -1.61 -9.72
N TYR A 65 4.05 -0.78 -9.53
CA TYR A 65 5.39 -0.97 -10.07
C TYR A 65 6.43 -0.93 -8.95
N VAL A 66 7.38 -1.85 -9.00
CA VAL A 66 8.49 -1.97 -8.06
C VAL A 66 9.79 -2.09 -8.84
N TYR A 67 10.81 -1.39 -8.39
CA TYR A 67 12.18 -1.54 -8.87
C TYR A 67 13.05 -1.96 -7.68
N ALA A 68 13.63 -3.15 -7.75
CA ALA A 68 14.48 -3.70 -6.69
C ALA A 68 15.85 -4.08 -7.23
N ARG A 69 16.84 -4.14 -6.34
CA ARG A 69 18.24 -4.44 -6.63
C ARG A 69 18.78 -5.47 -5.65
N ASN A 70 19.61 -6.39 -6.15
CA ASN A 70 20.39 -7.29 -5.32
C ASN A 70 21.71 -6.62 -4.90
N GLU A 71 21.93 -6.39 -3.61
CA GLU A 71 23.22 -5.94 -3.06
C GLU A 71 24.12 -7.09 -2.58
N GLY A 72 23.59 -8.32 -2.59
CA GLY A 72 24.27 -9.54 -2.19
C GLY A 72 25.03 -10.18 -3.34
N GLU A 73 25.55 -11.38 -3.09
CA GLU A 73 26.07 -12.23 -4.15
C GLU A 73 24.93 -12.78 -5.03
N LEU A 74 25.26 -13.49 -6.11
CA LEU A 74 24.29 -14.13 -7.00
C LEU A 74 23.36 -15.04 -6.19
N ASP A 75 22.07 -14.70 -6.17
CA ASP A 75 21.02 -15.47 -5.51
C ASP A 75 19.64 -14.99 -6.00
N THR A 76 18.60 -15.61 -5.47
CA THR A 76 17.21 -15.21 -5.67
C THR A 76 16.86 -13.98 -4.84
N ILE A 77 16.34 -12.95 -5.52
CA ILE A 77 15.60 -11.86 -4.90
C ILE A 77 14.12 -12.16 -4.97
N TRP A 78 13.45 -12.07 -3.83
CA TRP A 78 12.00 -12.14 -3.75
C TRP A 78 11.43 -10.75 -3.44
N ILE A 79 10.22 -10.47 -3.95
CA ILE A 79 9.47 -9.24 -3.68
C ILE A 79 8.02 -9.63 -3.37
N THR A 80 7.43 -9.05 -2.33
CA THR A 80 6.00 -9.20 -2.01
C THR A 80 5.34 -7.85 -1.78
N ILE A 81 4.07 -7.72 -2.18
CA ILE A 81 3.25 -6.54 -1.90
C ILE A 81 2.06 -6.96 -1.04
N LYS A 82 1.95 -6.36 0.14
CA LYS A 82 0.93 -6.70 1.16
C LYS A 82 0.07 -5.49 1.49
N ASP A 83 -1.19 -5.73 1.81
CA ASP A 83 -2.00 -4.75 2.52
C ASP A 83 -1.51 -4.68 3.97
N ARG A 84 -0.89 -3.56 4.35
CA ARG A 84 -0.25 -3.37 5.66
C ARG A 84 -1.23 -3.51 6.81
N ASP A 85 -2.49 -3.15 6.61
CA ASP A 85 -3.49 -3.19 7.69
C ASP A 85 -3.88 -4.64 8.01
N THR A 86 -3.79 -5.54 7.03
CA THR A 86 -4.22 -6.95 7.17
C THR A 86 -3.08 -7.96 7.16
N GLY A 87 -1.89 -7.55 6.71
CA GLY A 87 -0.73 -8.42 6.49
C GLY A 87 -0.87 -9.37 5.29
N ARG A 88 -1.98 -9.32 4.55
CA ARG A 88 -2.25 -10.23 3.43
C ARG A 88 -1.61 -9.74 2.15
N ILE A 89 -1.11 -10.66 1.32
CA ILE A 89 -0.61 -10.36 -0.02
C ILE A 89 -1.76 -9.80 -0.87
N VAL A 90 -1.48 -8.74 -1.60
CA VAL A 90 -2.41 -8.18 -2.57
C VAL A 90 -2.58 -9.17 -3.71
N VAL A 91 -3.82 -9.47 -4.08
CA VAL A 91 -4.14 -10.40 -5.16
C VAL A 91 -4.82 -9.65 -6.28
N ARG A 92 -4.38 -9.91 -7.51
CA ARG A 92 -4.96 -9.37 -8.74
C ARG A 92 -6.34 -9.96 -9.00
N LYS A 93 -7.11 -9.33 -9.88
CA LYS A 93 -8.43 -9.83 -10.33
C LYS A 93 -8.39 -11.23 -10.96
N ASP A 94 -7.26 -11.61 -11.55
CA ASP A 94 -7.03 -12.95 -12.13
C ASP A 94 -6.61 -14.00 -11.09
N GLY A 95 -6.55 -13.64 -9.80
CA GLY A 95 -6.18 -14.54 -8.70
C GLY A 95 -4.68 -14.67 -8.49
N ILE A 96 -3.85 -13.97 -9.27
CA ILE A 96 -2.39 -14.04 -9.13
C ILE A 96 -1.95 -13.12 -7.97
N PRO A 97 -1.18 -13.64 -6.99
CA PRO A 97 -0.63 -12.82 -5.92
C PRO A 97 0.42 -11.84 -6.44
N CYS A 98 0.47 -10.63 -5.89
CA CYS A 98 1.50 -9.64 -6.15
C CYS A 98 2.80 -10.00 -5.40
N GLU A 99 3.40 -11.12 -5.78
CA GLU A 99 4.74 -11.55 -5.40
C GLU A 99 5.54 -12.02 -6.62
N GLY A 100 6.86 -12.00 -6.53
CA GLY A 100 7.73 -12.47 -7.60
C GLY A 100 9.15 -12.75 -7.13
N GLU A 101 9.84 -13.57 -7.90
CA GLU A 101 11.20 -14.06 -7.61
C GLU A 101 12.07 -14.00 -8.86
N TRP A 102 13.32 -13.54 -8.70
CA TRP A 102 14.29 -13.44 -9.79
C TRP A 102 15.68 -13.80 -9.29
N GLU A 103 16.36 -14.68 -10.03
CA GLU A 103 17.80 -14.89 -9.84
C GLU A 103 18.56 -13.68 -10.40
N LEU A 104 19.29 -12.98 -9.55
CA LEU A 104 19.97 -11.74 -9.91
C LEU A 104 21.41 -11.76 -9.41
N GLY A 105 22.35 -11.43 -10.30
CA GLY A 105 23.74 -11.17 -9.90
C GLY A 105 23.86 -9.92 -9.02
N LYS A 106 25.01 -9.81 -8.34
CA LYS A 106 25.35 -8.66 -7.51
C LYS A 106 25.21 -7.34 -8.26
N GLY A 107 24.55 -6.36 -7.63
CA GLY A 107 24.27 -5.04 -8.17
C GLY A 107 23.25 -5.00 -9.31
N LYS A 108 22.72 -6.16 -9.75
CA LYS A 108 21.67 -6.22 -10.78
C LYS A 108 20.32 -5.88 -10.17
N ALA A 109 19.47 -5.29 -11.01
CA ALA A 109 18.16 -4.81 -10.61
C ALA A 109 17.08 -5.38 -11.51
N VAL A 110 15.88 -5.50 -10.95
CA VAL A 110 14.69 -5.97 -11.64
C VAL A 110 13.61 -4.88 -11.61
N PRO A 111 13.21 -4.36 -12.78
CA PRO A 111 11.97 -3.60 -12.93
C PRO A 111 10.80 -4.58 -13.03
N TRP A 112 9.84 -4.45 -12.13
CA TRP A 112 8.70 -5.35 -12.08
C TRP A 112 7.37 -4.61 -11.96
N THR A 113 6.51 -4.84 -12.93
CA THR A 113 5.10 -4.44 -12.89
C THR A 113 4.31 -5.56 -12.22
N ALA A 114 4.09 -5.45 -10.90
CA ALA A 114 3.35 -6.43 -10.12
C ALA A 114 1.87 -6.51 -10.53
N ALA A 115 1.29 -5.37 -10.93
CA ALA A 115 -0.07 -5.28 -11.43
C ALA A 115 -0.21 -4.10 -12.40
N THR A 116 -0.99 -4.27 -13.46
CA THR A 116 -1.43 -3.16 -14.31
C THR A 116 -2.65 -2.48 -13.72
N ALA A 117 -2.99 -1.28 -14.20
CA ALA A 117 -4.20 -0.59 -13.76
C ALA A 117 -5.52 -1.32 -14.12
N ARG A 118 -5.46 -2.41 -14.89
CA ARG A 118 -6.63 -3.26 -15.13
C ARG A 118 -6.77 -4.39 -14.10
N ASP A 119 -5.67 -4.73 -13.43
CA ASP A 119 -5.57 -5.89 -12.55
C ASP A 119 -6.03 -5.63 -11.12
N LEU A 120 -6.01 -4.38 -10.66
CA LEU A 120 -6.44 -4.00 -9.31
C LEU A 120 -7.41 -2.83 -9.37
N ASP A 121 -8.43 -2.88 -8.52
CA ASP A 121 -9.31 -1.74 -8.27
C ASP A 121 -8.95 -1.12 -6.91
N MET A 122 -8.99 0.22 -6.85
CA MET A 122 -8.85 0.95 -5.59
C MET A 122 -9.92 0.48 -4.59
N PRO A 123 -9.55 -0.02 -3.40
CA PRO A 123 -10.52 -0.46 -2.42
C PRO A 123 -11.28 0.74 -1.85
N ASN A 124 -12.42 0.49 -1.20
CA ASN A 124 -13.16 1.53 -0.48
C ASN A 124 -12.55 1.84 0.90
N LYS A 125 -11.24 2.06 0.92
CA LYS A 125 -10.44 2.52 2.07
C LYS A 125 -9.15 3.17 1.59
N THR A 126 -8.49 3.96 2.44
CA THR A 126 -7.07 4.29 2.22
C THR A 126 -6.28 3.01 2.08
N TRP A 127 -5.50 2.88 1.02
CA TRP A 127 -4.77 1.66 0.74
C TRP A 127 -3.33 1.80 1.21
N ASN A 128 -3.03 1.21 2.36
CA ASN A 128 -1.68 1.15 2.91
C ASN A 128 -0.99 -0.12 2.42
N LEU A 129 -0.04 0.02 1.51
CA LEU A 129 0.73 -1.09 0.97
C LEU A 129 2.10 -1.18 1.63
N LEU A 130 2.51 -2.40 1.94
CA LEU A 130 3.84 -2.75 2.39
C LEU A 130 4.52 -3.56 1.29
N ILE A 131 5.64 -3.07 0.79
CA ILE A 131 6.45 -3.72 -0.23
C ILE A 131 7.71 -4.22 0.45
N GLU A 132 7.91 -5.54 0.42
CA GLU A 132 9.08 -6.18 1.01
C GLU A 132 9.91 -6.79 -0.12
N ALA A 133 11.21 -6.55 -0.12
CA ALA A 133 12.13 -7.31 -0.94
C ALA A 133 13.18 -7.98 -0.06
N GLY A 134 13.61 -9.18 -0.44
CA GLY A 134 14.67 -9.88 0.27
C GLY A 134 15.61 -10.68 -0.62
N HIS A 135 16.69 -11.15 -0.02
CA HIS A 135 17.76 -11.93 -0.64
C HIS A 135 17.93 -13.25 0.10
N GLY A 136 18.03 -14.34 -0.66
CA GLY A 136 18.07 -15.70 -0.13
C GLY A 136 16.67 -16.12 0.32
N LYS A 137 16.13 -17.17 -0.30
CA LYS A 137 14.89 -17.81 0.14
C LYS A 137 15.19 -19.19 0.71
#